data_AF-A0A954QNZ1-F1
#
_entry.id   AF-A0A954QNZ1-F1
#
_cell.length_a   1.000
_cell.length_b   1.000
_cell.length_c   1.000
_cell.angle_alpha   90.00
_cell.angle_beta   90.00
_cell.angle_gamma   90.00
#
_symmetry.space_group_name_H-M   'P 1'
#
loop_
_entity.id
_entity.type
_entity.pdbx_description
1 polymer ?
#
loop_
_entity_poly.entity_id
_entity_poly.type
_entity_poly.pdbx_seq_one_letter_code
_entity_poly.pdbx_strand_id
1 'polypeptide(L)'
;HRVEWMANAVRAQCGTDYGLAIGPLPEPDHPEPVAYFALASDMQTQVARRAYRGHPDVVLDRAAKQGLDLLRLAMLPASTD
;
A
#
# COMPACT_ATOMS: atom_id res chain seq x y z
N HIS A 1 10.27 -5.25 2.45
CA HIS A 1 10.46 -6.65 2.02
C HIS A 1 9.19 -7.51 2.04
N ARG A 2 8.51 -7.73 3.18
CA ARG A 2 7.33 -8.65 3.21
C ARG A 2 6.13 -8.17 2.36
N VAL A 3 5.81 -6.87 2.41
CA VAL A 3 4.68 -6.31 1.64
C VAL A 3 4.91 -6.35 0.13
N GLU A 4 6.16 -6.17 -0.32
CA GLU A 4 6.52 -6.27 -1.74
C GLU A 4 6.28 -7.68 -2.29
N TRP A 5 6.67 -8.70 -1.54
CA TRP A 5 6.41 -10.08 -1.94
C TRP A 5 4.91 -10.38 -2.03
N MET A 6 4.11 -9.90 -1.06
CA MET A 6 2.65 -10.05 -1.11
C MET A 6 2.04 -9.35 -2.32
N ALA A 7 2.46 -8.12 -2.62
CA ALA A 7 1.97 -7.38 -3.78
C ALA A 7 2.27 -8.12 -5.10
N ASN A 8 3.50 -8.60 -5.26
CA ASN A 8 3.90 -9.38 -6.44
C ASN A 8 3.15 -10.71 -6.53
N ALA A 9 2.98 -11.40 -5.41
CA ALA A 9 2.25 -12.66 -5.37
C ALA A 9 0.77 -12.49 -5.75
N VAL A 10 0.09 -11.47 -5.21
CA VAL A 10 -1.31 -11.16 -5.57
C VAL A 10 -1.44 -10.86 -7.06
N ARG A 11 -0.54 -10.04 -7.61
CA ARG A 11 -0.52 -9.76 -9.06
C ARG A 11 -0.38 -11.04 -9.89
N ALA A 12 0.60 -11.88 -9.56
CA ALA A 12 0.90 -13.10 -10.30
C ALA A 12 -0.22 -14.16 -10.17
N GLN A 13 -0.80 -14.33 -8.98
CA GLN A 13 -1.86 -15.31 -8.73
C GLN A 13 -3.17 -14.94 -9.39
N CYS A 14 -3.50 -13.65 -9.41
CA CYS A 14 -4.75 -13.16 -10.00
C CYS A 14 -4.62 -12.83 -11.50
N GLY A 15 -3.40 -12.79 -12.05
CA GLY A 15 -3.18 -12.43 -13.46
C GLY A 15 -3.59 -10.99 -13.78
N THR A 16 -3.43 -10.07 -12.83
CA THR A 16 -3.83 -8.66 -12.96
C THR A 16 -2.66 -7.75 -13.31
N ASP A 17 -2.94 -6.54 -13.80
CA ASP A 17 -1.90 -5.55 -14.12
C ASP A 17 -1.17 -5.08 -12.86
N TYR A 18 -1.93 -4.96 -11.77
CA TYR A 18 -1.45 -4.47 -10.47
C TYR A 18 -1.74 -5.47 -9.35
N GLY A 19 -0.85 -5.50 -8.36
CA GLY A 19 -1.08 -6.13 -7.07
C GLY A 19 -0.80 -5.15 -5.93
N LEU A 20 -1.76 -4.97 -5.03
CA LEU A 20 -1.65 -4.08 -3.87
C LEU A 20 -1.57 -4.92 -2.59
N ALA A 21 -0.60 -4.61 -1.74
CA ALA A 21 -0.50 -5.18 -0.40
C ALA A 21 -0.40 -4.07 0.65
N ILE A 22 -1.19 -4.22 1.71
CA ILE A 22 -1.12 -3.41 2.92
C ILE A 22 -0.53 -4.31 4.00
N GLY A 23 0.57 -3.86 4.63
CA GLY A 23 1.21 -4.57 5.73
C GLY A 23 0.37 -4.56 7.00
N PRO A 24 0.88 -5.16 8.09
CA PRO A 24 0.24 -5.08 9.39
C PRO A 24 -0.07 -3.64 9.76
N LEU A 25 -1.28 -3.41 10.26
CA LEU A 25 -1.66 -2.11 10.80
C LEU A 25 -1.00 -1.93 12.16
N PRO A 26 -0.55 -0.72 12.49
CA PRO A 26 0.05 -0.47 13.79
C PRO A 26 -0.97 -0.64 14.92
N GLU A 27 -0.51 -1.20 16.02
CA GLU A 27 -1.26 -1.23 17.26
C GLU A 27 -1.36 0.17 17.89
N PRO A 28 -2.44 0.46 18.66
CA PRO A 28 -2.69 1.77 19.27
C PRO A 28 -1.52 2.36 20.07
N ASP A 29 -0.81 1.48 20.77
CA ASP A 29 0.24 1.78 21.74
C ASP A 29 1.64 1.57 21.16
N HIS A 30 1.75 1.24 19.87
CA HIS A 30 3.05 1.08 19.23
C HIS A 30 3.80 2.44 19.21
N PRO A 31 5.07 2.49 19.64
CA PRO A 31 5.83 3.74 19.74
C PRO A 31 6.02 4.44 18.39
N GLU A 32 6.04 3.67 17.31
CA GLU A 32 6.05 4.16 15.93
C GLU A 32 4.90 3.52 15.12
N PRO A 33 3.69 4.07 15.17
CA PRO A 33 2.54 3.46 14.51
C PRO A 33 2.61 3.66 12.99
N VAL A 34 3.20 2.70 12.30
CA VAL A 34 3.51 2.78 10.87
C VAL A 34 2.91 1.60 10.12
N ALA A 35 2.28 1.86 8.98
CA ALA A 35 1.97 0.83 8.01
C ALA A 35 2.85 0.95 6.76
N TYR A 36 3.13 -0.21 6.17
CA TYR A 36 3.85 -0.32 4.90
C TYR A 36 2.88 -0.74 3.80
N PHE A 37 3.09 -0.21 2.61
CA PHE A 37 2.28 -0.46 1.43
C PHE A 37 3.22 -0.89 0.30
N ALA A 38 2.77 -1.80 -0.54
CA ALA A 38 3.45 -2.11 -1.78
C ALA A 38 2.45 -2.23 -2.93
N LEU A 39 2.81 -1.63 -4.07
CA LEU A 39 2.08 -1.74 -5.32
C LEU A 39 3.02 -2.30 -6.38
N ALA A 40 2.77 -3.55 -6.79
CA ALA A 40 3.49 -4.20 -7.86
C ALA A 40 2.78 -3.94 -9.20
N SER A 41 3.53 -3.51 -10.21
CA SER A 41 3.13 -3.52 -11.61
C SER A 41 4.01 -4.51 -12.41
N ASP A 42 3.87 -4.52 -13.73
CA ASP A 42 4.74 -5.23 -14.66
C ASP A 42 6.18 -4.66 -14.70
N MET A 43 6.35 -3.35 -14.52
CA MET A 43 7.63 -2.66 -14.58
C MET A 43 8.37 -2.63 -13.24
N GLN A 44 7.67 -2.37 -12.14
CA GLN A 44 8.30 -2.12 -10.85
C GLN A 44 7.37 -2.39 -9.66
N THR A 45 7.95 -2.53 -8.47
CA THR A 45 7.21 -2.51 -7.20
C THR A 45 7.50 -1.22 -6.46
N GLN A 46 6.46 -0.40 -6.27
CA GLN A 46 6.53 0.79 -5.44
C GLN A 46 6.28 0.42 -3.98
N VAL A 47 7.05 1.01 -3.07
CA VAL A 47 6.88 0.82 -1.61
C VAL A 47 6.66 2.16 -0.94
N ALA A 48 5.65 2.23 -0.08
CA ALA A 48 5.37 3.41 0.71
C ALA A 48 5.31 3.08 2.20
N ARG A 49 5.80 4.01 3.02
CA ARG A 49 5.67 4.01 4.48
C ARG A 49 4.76 5.15 4.90
N ARG A 50 3.79 4.91 5.77
CA ARG A 50 2.92 5.96 6.34
C ARG A 50 2.83 5.81 7.85
N ALA A 51 3.07 6.92 8.55
CA ALA A 51 2.85 7.01 9.98
C ALA A 51 1.38 7.39 10.25
N TYR A 52 0.79 6.77 11.26
CA TYR A 52 -0.56 7.05 11.74
C TYR A 52 -0.49 7.91 12.98
N ARG A 53 -1.40 8.86 13.09
CA ARG A 53 -1.61 9.66 14.30
C ARG A 53 -3.12 9.79 14.49
N GLY A 54 -3.58 9.61 15.71
CA GLY A 54 -4.99 9.72 16.09
C GLY A 54 -5.56 8.42 16.64
N HIS A 55 -6.89 8.34 16.66
CA HIS A 55 -7.61 7.23 17.27
C HIS A 55 -7.40 5.91 16.48
N PRO A 56 -7.23 4.77 17.16
CA PRO A 56 -7.05 3.46 16.50
C PRO A 56 -8.12 3.11 15.48
N ASP A 57 -9.37 3.45 15.77
CA ASP A 57 -10.53 3.14 14.93
C ASP A 57 -10.41 3.68 13.49
N VAL A 58 -9.60 4.73 13.26
CA VAL A 58 -9.44 5.28 11.91
C VAL A 58 -8.30 4.63 11.11
N VAL A 59 -7.48 3.77 11.74
CA VAL A 59 -6.24 3.26 11.12
C VAL A 59 -6.57 2.36 9.93
N LEU A 60 -7.53 1.45 10.07
CA LEU A 60 -7.96 0.54 9.00
C LEU A 60 -8.50 1.31 7.79
N ASP A 61 -9.50 2.16 8.01
CA ASP A 61 -10.14 2.94 6.95
C ASP A 61 -9.14 3.85 6.24
N ARG A 62 -8.25 4.49 7.01
CA ARG A 62 -7.21 5.35 6.45
C ARG A 62 -6.17 4.55 5.67
N ALA A 63 -5.77 3.36 6.13
CA ALA A 63 -4.86 2.50 5.39
C ALA A 63 -5.48 2.02 4.08
N ALA A 64 -6.73 1.58 4.10
CA ALA A 64 -7.46 1.20 2.89
C ALA A 64 -7.50 2.36 1.88
N LYS A 65 -7.90 3.56 2.35
CA LYS A 65 -7.95 4.77 1.52
C LYS A 65 -6.58 5.12 0.90
N GLN A 66 -5.52 5.05 1.69
CA GLN A 66 -4.17 5.36 1.23
C GLN A 66 -3.65 4.31 0.23
N GLY A 67 -3.94 3.03 0.45
CA GLY A 67 -3.61 1.97 -0.50
C GLY A 67 -4.31 2.15 -1.85
N LEU A 68 -5.61 2.48 -1.82
CA LEU A 68 -6.36 2.77 -3.04
C LEU A 68 -5.89 4.04 -3.76
N ASP A 69 -5.46 5.06 -3.01
CA ASP A 69 -4.90 6.26 -3.61
C ASP A 69 -3.56 5.99 -4.30
N LEU A 70 -2.70 5.11 -3.76
CA LEU A 70 -1.47 4.67 -4.44
C LEU A 70 -1.78 4.00 -5.78
N LEU A 71 -2.77 3.10 -5.81
CA LEU A 71 -3.22 2.47 -7.05
C LEU A 71 -3.75 3.50 -8.03
N ARG A 72 -4.62 4.42 -7.57
CA ARG A 72 -5.19 5.49 -8.41
C ARG A 72 -4.09 6.32 -9.06
N LEU A 73 -3.08 6.74 -8.29
CA LEU A 73 -1.97 7.55 -8.80
C LEU A 73 -1.13 6.79 -9.82
N ALA A 74 -0.91 5.49 -9.64
CA ALA A 74 -0.18 4.67 -10.61
C ALA A 74 -0.94 4.46 -11.93
N MET A 75 -2.27 4.54 -11.90
CA MET A 75 -3.13 4.43 -13.09
C MET A 75 -3.28 5.75 -13.85
N LEU A 76 -2.87 6.88 -13.26
CA LEU A 76 -2.91 8.15 -13.98
C LEU A 76 -1.85 8.15 -15.09
N PRO A 77 -2.17 8.69 -16.27
CA PRO A 77 -1.17 8.88 -17.30
C PRO A 77 -0.05 9.76 -16.74
N ALA A 78 1.20 9.44 -17.10
CA ALA A 78 2.33 10.32 -16.81
C ALA A 78 1.97 11.71 -17.33
N SER A 79 1.96 12.71 -16.44
CA SER A 79 1.78 14.10 -16.83
C SER A 79 2.88 14.44 -17.83
N THR A 80 2.52 14.51 -19.11
CA THR A 80 3.39 15.04 -20.15
C THR A 80 3.48 16.54 -19.92
N ASP A 81 4.51 16.98 -19.21
CA ASP A 81 5.00 18.37 -19.26
C ASP A 81 5.83 18.59 -20.53
#